data_AF-A0A2K3YGF5-F1
#
_entry.id   AF-A0A2K3YGF5-F1
#
_cell.length_a   1.000
_cell.length_b   1.000
_cell.length_c   1.000
_cell.angle_alpha   90.00
_cell.angle_beta   90.00
_cell.angle_gamma   90.00
#
_symmetry.space_group_name_H-M   'P 1'
#
loop_
_entity.id
_entity.type
_entity.pdbx_description
1 polymer ?
#
loop_
_entity_poly.entity_id
_entity_poly.type
_entity_poly.pdbx_seq_one_letter_code
_entity_poly.pdbx_strand_id
1 'polypeptide(L)'
;VADDIDAQRADAEKAVEEAKQADQAAKDALAKANEDGLITPAEKAELEAAAKEVADKKAAAEEKVNALPENQKGDLPSELDKLTGIEIPEANDADSNGVADDVDAQREEAEKAVEEAKAADQAAKDALAKANEDGLITPAEKAELEKLQEEAQAKKDEATDKVNTLPEDQRGDLPAELDKLTGIEIPEVNDADSNGVADDVDAQREEAEKAVEEAKQADQAAKDALVKAEEDGLITPAEKAELETAAQEAADKKSTATEKVNALPEDQKGDLPAELDKLTGIEIPEVNDADSNDVADDVDAQRADAEKAVE
;
A
#
# COMPACT_ATOMS: atom_id res chain seq x y z
N VAL A 1 27.54 39.21 -83.74
CA VAL A 1 26.07 38.99 -83.69
C VAL A 1 25.75 37.52 -83.48
N ALA A 2 26.06 36.59 -84.40
CA ALA A 2 25.81 35.16 -84.13
C ALA A 2 26.66 34.63 -82.94
N ASP A 3 27.98 34.87 -82.97
CA ASP A 3 28.90 34.42 -81.90
C ASP A 3 28.58 34.98 -80.50
N ASP A 4 28.03 36.20 -80.40
CA ASP A 4 27.68 36.83 -79.13
C ASP A 4 26.39 36.24 -78.52
N ILE A 5 25.43 35.85 -79.36
CA ILE A 5 24.17 35.22 -78.92
C ILE A 5 24.41 33.77 -78.50
N ASP A 6 25.28 33.06 -79.21
CA ASP A 6 25.65 31.68 -78.85
C ASP A 6 26.40 31.64 -77.50
N ALA A 7 27.26 32.63 -77.23
CA ALA A 7 27.90 32.79 -75.93
C ALA A 7 26.90 33.09 -74.79
N GLN A 8 25.94 33.98 -75.01
CA GLN A 8 24.88 34.27 -74.03
C GLN A 8 24.03 33.04 -73.71
N ARG A 9 23.71 32.24 -74.73
CA ARG A 9 22.96 31.00 -74.56
C ARG A 9 23.74 29.99 -73.74
N ALA A 10 25.03 29.80 -74.01
CA ALA A 10 25.88 28.92 -73.21
C ALA A 10 25.98 29.36 -71.74
N ASP A 11 26.03 30.67 -71.48
CA ASP A 11 26.04 31.22 -70.11
C ASP A 11 24.71 31.00 -69.37
N ALA A 12 23.58 31.03 -70.07
CA ALA A 12 22.26 30.72 -69.51
C ALA A 12 22.11 29.21 -69.25
N GLU A 13 22.51 28.36 -70.21
CA GLU A 13 22.53 26.90 -70.05
C GLU A 13 23.38 26.48 -68.83
N LYS A 14 24.56 27.09 -68.66
CA LYS A 14 25.41 26.86 -67.48
C LYS A 14 24.73 27.28 -66.19
N ALA A 15 24.04 28.41 -66.15
CA ALA A 15 23.36 28.87 -64.93
C ALA A 15 22.15 27.99 -64.58
N VAL A 16 21.40 27.51 -65.58
CA VAL A 16 20.32 26.53 -65.37
C VAL A 16 20.89 25.22 -64.83
N GLU A 17 22.03 24.76 -65.34
CA GLU A 17 22.72 23.57 -64.83
C GLU A 17 23.21 23.76 -63.38
N GLU A 18 23.78 24.91 -63.03
CA GLU A 18 24.13 25.24 -61.64
C GLU A 18 22.89 25.25 -60.72
N ALA A 19 21.76 25.78 -61.19
CA ALA A 19 20.51 25.79 -60.43
C ALA A 19 19.94 24.36 -60.25
N LYS A 20 20.01 23.51 -61.27
CA LYS A 20 19.65 22.08 -61.18
C LYS A 20 20.52 21.34 -60.17
N GLN A 21 21.83 21.59 -60.18
CA GLN A 21 22.76 20.98 -59.24
C GLN A 21 22.49 21.41 -57.80
N ALA A 22 22.20 22.70 -57.56
CA ALA A 22 21.80 23.19 -56.26
C ALA A 22 20.48 22.55 -55.78
N ASP A 23 19.47 22.46 -56.66
CA ASP A 23 18.17 21.84 -56.34
C ASP A 23 18.32 20.36 -55.96
N GLN A 24 19.15 19.62 -56.70
CA GLN A 24 19.47 18.23 -56.38
C GLN A 24 20.25 18.11 -55.06
N ALA A 25 21.25 18.96 -54.82
CA ALA A 25 22.04 18.95 -53.59
C ALA A 25 21.17 19.24 -52.36
N ALA A 26 20.22 20.18 -52.46
CA ALA A 26 19.26 20.46 -51.39
C ALA A 26 18.35 19.26 -51.11
N LYS A 27 17.88 18.57 -52.17
CA LYS A 27 17.08 17.33 -52.03
C LYS A 27 17.88 16.20 -51.39
N ASP A 28 19.14 16.04 -51.75
CA ASP A 28 20.03 15.03 -51.16
C ASP A 28 20.33 15.35 -49.69
N ALA A 29 20.53 16.62 -49.34
CA ALA A 29 20.70 17.07 -47.96
C ALA A 29 19.44 16.82 -47.13
N LEU A 30 18.25 17.11 -47.67
CA LEU A 30 16.98 16.80 -47.02
C LEU A 30 16.79 15.29 -46.82
N ALA A 31 17.12 14.48 -47.82
CA ALA A 31 17.02 13.03 -47.72
C ALA A 31 17.93 12.51 -46.60
N LYS A 32 19.16 13.01 -46.53
CA LYS A 32 20.14 12.65 -45.49
C LYS A 32 19.67 13.07 -44.09
N ALA A 33 19.18 14.30 -43.93
CA ALA A 33 18.70 14.80 -42.65
C ALA A 33 17.48 14.00 -42.14
N ASN A 34 16.69 13.37 -43.02
CA ASN A 34 15.56 12.54 -42.61
C ASN A 34 15.91 11.05 -42.41
N GLU A 35 17.18 10.64 -42.52
CA GLU A 35 17.57 9.21 -42.47
C GLU A 35 17.24 8.53 -41.14
N ASP A 36 17.40 9.23 -40.02
CA ASP A 36 17.10 8.74 -38.66
C ASP A 36 15.73 9.22 -38.13
N GLY A 37 15.03 10.06 -38.90
CA GLY A 37 13.75 10.66 -38.50
C GLY A 37 13.88 11.81 -37.50
N LEU A 38 15.10 12.29 -37.25
CA LEU A 38 15.41 13.41 -36.38
C LEU A 38 15.95 14.58 -37.19
N ILE A 39 15.67 15.80 -36.74
CA ILE A 39 16.15 17.03 -37.35
C ILE A 39 16.72 17.88 -36.24
N THR A 40 18.04 17.96 -36.22
CA THR A 40 18.77 18.84 -35.31
C THR A 40 18.71 20.30 -35.77
N PRO A 41 18.95 21.29 -34.88
CA PRO A 41 19.09 22.68 -35.27
C PRO A 41 20.18 22.91 -36.31
N ALA A 42 21.25 22.10 -36.29
CA ALA A 42 22.34 22.19 -37.24
C ALA A 42 21.89 21.76 -38.65
N GLU A 43 21.22 20.61 -38.75
CA GLU A 43 20.69 20.13 -40.03
C GLU A 43 19.63 21.06 -40.60
N LYS A 44 18.73 21.58 -39.75
CA LYS A 44 17.76 22.59 -40.17
C LYS A 44 18.45 23.82 -40.76
N ALA A 45 19.52 24.33 -40.12
CA ALA A 45 20.28 25.46 -40.63
C ALA A 45 20.99 25.14 -41.96
N GLU A 46 21.49 23.92 -42.15
CA GLU A 46 22.05 23.46 -43.42
C GLU A 46 20.99 23.42 -44.53
N LEU A 47 19.78 22.92 -44.23
CA LEU A 47 18.66 22.90 -45.16
C LEU A 47 18.17 24.31 -45.53
N GLU A 48 18.12 25.24 -44.57
CA GLU A 48 17.83 26.66 -44.82
C GLU A 48 18.87 27.30 -45.74
N ALA A 49 20.16 27.00 -45.53
CA ALA A 49 21.24 27.48 -46.38
C ALA A 49 21.15 26.90 -47.80
N ALA A 50 20.89 25.60 -47.93
CA ALA A 50 20.72 24.93 -49.22
C ALA A 50 19.50 25.46 -49.98
N ALA A 51 18.35 25.63 -49.31
CA ALA A 51 17.15 26.20 -49.92
C ALA A 51 17.37 27.63 -50.41
N LYS A 52 18.13 28.44 -49.65
CA LYS A 52 18.54 29.77 -50.08
C LYS A 52 19.45 29.72 -51.31
N GLU A 53 20.41 28.81 -51.35
CA GLU A 53 21.29 28.64 -52.52
C GLU A 53 20.49 28.26 -53.77
N VAL A 54 19.50 27.37 -53.65
CA VAL A 54 18.58 27.04 -54.75
C VAL A 54 17.85 28.27 -55.25
N ALA A 55 17.29 29.08 -54.34
CA ALA A 55 16.58 30.31 -54.71
C ALA A 55 17.50 31.33 -55.41
N ASP A 56 18.70 31.55 -54.87
CA ASP A 56 19.69 32.48 -55.44
C ASP A 56 20.17 32.02 -56.83
N LYS A 57 20.47 30.72 -56.99
CA LYS A 57 20.90 30.13 -58.28
C LYS A 57 19.78 30.13 -59.31
N LYS A 58 18.54 29.79 -58.90
CA LYS A 58 17.36 29.84 -59.78
C LYS A 58 17.11 31.26 -60.26
N ALA A 59 17.15 32.27 -59.38
CA ALA A 59 16.98 33.67 -59.76
C ALA A 59 18.06 34.15 -60.74
N ALA A 60 19.34 33.79 -60.52
CA ALA A 60 20.43 34.11 -61.43
C ALA A 60 20.27 33.44 -62.81
N ALA A 61 19.77 32.20 -62.84
CA ALA A 61 19.45 31.50 -64.08
C ALA A 61 18.25 32.12 -64.81
N GLU A 62 17.19 32.48 -64.09
CA GLU A 62 16.03 33.19 -64.64
C GLU A 62 16.43 34.53 -65.27
N GLU A 63 17.29 35.31 -64.63
CA GLU A 63 17.81 36.57 -65.18
C GLU A 63 18.51 36.35 -66.54
N LYS A 64 19.40 35.36 -66.61
CA LYS A 64 20.13 35.04 -67.85
C LYS A 64 19.23 34.48 -68.94
N VAL A 65 18.31 33.58 -68.60
CA VAL A 65 17.33 33.02 -69.56
C VAL A 65 16.40 34.10 -70.10
N ASN A 66 15.98 35.05 -69.26
CA ASN A 66 15.14 36.17 -69.67
C ASN A 66 15.85 37.17 -70.60
N ALA A 67 17.18 37.27 -70.51
CA ALA A 67 17.99 38.11 -71.39
C ALA A 67 18.15 37.53 -72.81
N LEU A 68 17.85 36.24 -73.03
CA LEU A 68 17.94 35.61 -74.34
C LEU A 68 16.79 36.04 -75.28
N PRO A 69 17.03 36.14 -76.61
CA PRO A 69 15.97 36.23 -77.60
C PRO A 69 15.00 35.05 -77.49
N GLU A 70 13.72 35.27 -77.78
CA GLU A 70 12.67 34.25 -77.59
C GLU A 70 12.94 32.94 -78.34
N ASN A 71 13.52 33.01 -79.54
CA ASN A 71 13.88 31.84 -80.34
C ASN A 71 15.13 31.08 -79.84
N GLN A 72 15.82 31.58 -78.81
CA GLN A 72 17.01 30.97 -78.21
C GLN A 72 16.80 30.42 -76.80
N LYS A 73 15.68 30.75 -76.15
CA LYS A 73 15.35 30.24 -74.80
C LYS A 73 15.13 28.74 -74.76
N GLY A 74 14.61 28.16 -75.85
CA GLY A 74 14.34 26.71 -75.93
C GLY A 74 13.51 26.21 -74.74
N ASP A 75 13.96 25.13 -74.12
CA ASP A 75 13.29 24.49 -72.98
C ASP A 75 13.72 25.05 -71.61
N LEU A 76 14.71 25.96 -71.56
CA LEU A 76 15.30 26.46 -70.30
C LEU A 76 14.27 27.02 -69.30
N PRO A 77 13.22 27.78 -69.71
CA PRO A 77 12.18 28.23 -68.78
C PRO A 77 11.44 27.06 -68.11
N SER A 78 11.07 26.03 -68.88
CA SER A 78 10.38 24.86 -68.35
C SER A 78 11.27 24.03 -67.42
N GLU A 79 12.58 24.02 -67.64
CA GLU A 79 13.52 23.38 -66.73
C GLU A 79 13.64 24.13 -65.40
N LEU A 80 13.66 25.46 -65.42
CA LEU A 80 13.65 26.29 -64.21
C LEU A 80 12.32 26.16 -63.43
N ASP A 81 11.20 26.05 -64.13
CA ASP A 81 9.89 25.84 -63.50
C ASP A 81 9.83 24.51 -62.70
N LYS A 82 10.61 23.51 -63.09
CA LYS A 82 10.70 22.21 -62.38
C LYS A 82 11.55 22.27 -61.11
N LEU A 83 12.35 23.33 -60.92
CA LEU A 83 13.16 23.52 -59.72
C LEU A 83 12.27 24.06 -58.61
N THR A 84 11.79 23.16 -57.77
CA THR A 84 10.85 23.47 -56.69
C THR A 84 11.56 23.74 -55.35
N GLY A 85 12.85 23.41 -55.23
CA GLY A 85 13.55 23.43 -53.95
C GLY A 85 13.07 22.32 -53.01
N ILE A 86 13.19 22.60 -51.71
CA ILE A 86 12.84 21.70 -50.62
C ILE A 86 11.89 22.37 -49.62
N GLU A 87 11.10 21.56 -48.92
CA GLU A 87 10.39 21.97 -47.71
C GLU A 87 11.25 21.60 -46.50
N ILE A 88 11.47 22.57 -45.61
CA ILE A 88 12.37 22.42 -44.47
C ILE A 88 11.54 21.91 -43.28
N PRO A 89 11.84 20.72 -42.74
CA PRO A 89 11.13 20.20 -41.57
C PRO A 89 11.40 21.04 -40.32
N GLU A 90 10.50 20.95 -39.35
CA GLU A 90 10.77 21.49 -38.02
C GLU A 90 11.85 20.67 -37.31
N ALA A 91 12.62 21.32 -36.44
CA ALA A 91 13.59 20.62 -35.61
C ALA A 91 12.82 19.88 -34.51
N ASN A 92 13.12 18.61 -34.31
CA ASN A 92 12.50 17.72 -33.32
C ASN A 92 13.54 17.01 -32.42
N ASP A 93 14.83 17.29 -32.59
CA ASP A 93 15.92 16.89 -31.69
C ASP A 93 16.73 18.16 -31.35
N ALA A 94 16.17 19.00 -30.49
CA ALA A 94 16.67 20.35 -30.27
C ALA A 94 18.02 20.38 -29.55
N ASP A 95 18.28 19.40 -28.69
CA ASP A 95 19.53 19.27 -27.94
C ASP A 95 20.56 18.33 -28.62
N SER A 96 20.18 17.72 -29.75
CA SER A 96 21.02 16.84 -30.56
C SER A 96 21.48 15.61 -29.76
N ASN A 97 20.59 15.07 -28.92
CA ASN A 97 20.85 13.90 -28.08
C ASN A 97 20.49 12.58 -28.78
N GLY A 98 19.89 12.63 -29.98
CA GLY A 98 19.46 11.45 -30.73
C GLY A 98 18.13 10.86 -30.29
N VAL A 99 17.33 11.63 -29.54
CA VAL A 99 15.96 11.32 -29.10
C VAL A 99 15.08 12.49 -29.53
N ALA A 100 13.85 12.17 -29.97
CA ALA A 100 12.91 13.22 -30.31
C ALA A 100 12.43 13.95 -29.05
N ASP A 101 12.29 15.27 -29.13
CA ASP A 101 11.89 16.14 -28.02
C ASP A 101 10.57 15.69 -27.35
N ASP A 102 9.65 15.08 -28.12
CA ASP A 102 8.38 14.56 -27.61
C ASP A 102 8.57 13.27 -26.78
N VAL A 103 9.52 12.42 -27.17
CA VAL A 103 9.92 11.22 -26.41
C VAL A 103 10.66 11.61 -25.13
N ASP A 104 11.52 12.64 -25.17
CA ASP A 104 12.16 13.18 -23.97
C ASP A 104 11.12 13.71 -22.98
N ALA A 105 10.12 14.46 -23.45
CA ALA A 105 9.04 14.95 -22.61
C ALA A 105 8.20 13.80 -22.00
N GLN A 106 7.90 12.76 -22.78
CA GLN A 106 7.22 11.57 -22.28
C GLN A 106 8.06 10.86 -21.21
N ARG A 107 9.37 10.79 -21.39
CA ARG A 107 10.29 10.16 -20.44
C ARG A 107 10.33 10.92 -19.13
N GLU A 108 10.40 12.25 -19.15
CA GLU A 108 10.31 13.08 -17.95
C GLU A 108 8.98 12.84 -17.21
N GLU A 109 7.88 12.73 -17.94
CA GLU A 109 6.57 12.48 -17.32
C GLU A 109 6.48 11.07 -16.69
N ALA A 110 7.08 10.06 -17.32
CA ALA A 110 7.18 8.71 -16.78
C ALA A 110 8.07 8.67 -15.53
N GLU A 111 9.24 9.31 -15.56
CA GLU A 111 10.15 9.42 -14.41
C GLU A 111 9.45 10.08 -13.22
N LYS A 112 8.72 11.17 -13.46
CA LYS A 112 7.93 11.84 -12.42
C LYS A 112 6.85 10.92 -11.84
N ALA A 113 6.12 10.19 -12.69
CA ALA A 113 5.08 9.27 -12.21
C ALA A 113 5.66 8.12 -11.37
N VAL A 114 6.84 7.60 -11.73
CA VAL A 114 7.56 6.59 -10.93
C VAL A 114 7.95 7.14 -9.56
N GLU A 115 8.43 8.38 -9.48
CA GLU A 115 8.73 9.03 -8.19
C GLU A 115 7.48 9.25 -7.33
N GLU A 116 6.34 9.62 -7.93
CA GLU A 116 5.07 9.70 -7.22
C GLU A 116 4.60 8.32 -6.70
N ALA A 117 4.77 7.26 -7.48
CA ALA A 117 4.47 5.89 -7.06
C ALA A 117 5.39 5.42 -5.92
N LYS A 118 6.70 5.72 -5.99
CA LYS A 118 7.66 5.46 -4.90
C LYS A 118 7.25 6.17 -3.61
N ALA A 119 6.85 7.44 -3.70
CA ALA A 119 6.42 8.21 -2.54
C ALA A 119 5.15 7.62 -1.89
N ALA A 120 4.16 7.21 -2.70
CA ALA A 120 2.94 6.61 -2.20
C ALA A 120 3.18 5.24 -1.53
N ASP A 121 4.01 4.38 -2.16
CA ASP A 121 4.42 3.09 -1.58
C ASP A 121 5.15 3.26 -0.23
N GLN A 122 6.05 4.25 -0.14
CA GLN A 122 6.73 4.58 1.11
C GLN A 122 5.76 5.12 2.17
N ALA A 123 4.80 5.98 1.79
CA ALA A 123 3.81 6.50 2.72
C ALA A 123 2.93 5.39 3.31
N ALA A 124 2.53 4.40 2.51
CA ALA A 124 1.82 3.22 2.99
C ALA A 124 2.66 2.40 3.98
N LYS A 125 3.96 2.19 3.69
CA LYS A 125 4.91 1.49 4.58
C LYS A 125 5.12 2.22 5.90
N ASP A 126 5.26 3.54 5.87
CA ASP A 126 5.42 4.36 7.07
C ASP A 126 4.16 4.33 7.94
N ALA A 127 2.97 4.39 7.32
CA ALA A 127 1.71 4.26 8.03
C ALA A 127 1.56 2.87 8.67
N LEU A 128 1.95 1.80 7.97
CA LEU A 128 1.95 0.44 8.51
C LEU A 128 2.91 0.32 9.70
N ALA A 129 4.12 0.88 9.58
CA ALA A 129 5.09 0.86 10.67
C ALA A 129 4.53 1.55 11.92
N LYS A 130 3.88 2.71 11.73
CA LYS A 130 3.24 3.46 12.81
C LYS A 130 2.08 2.71 13.45
N ALA A 131 1.20 2.11 12.64
CA ALA A 131 0.06 1.33 13.15
C ALA A 131 0.52 0.11 13.96
N ASN A 132 1.70 -0.45 13.69
CA ASN A 132 2.23 -1.59 14.45
C ASN A 132 3.03 -1.18 15.71
N GLU A 133 3.17 0.11 16.04
CA GLU A 133 4.06 0.56 17.13
C GLU A 133 3.63 0.05 18.52
N ASP A 134 2.33 -0.06 18.77
CA ASP A 134 1.77 -0.55 20.05
C ASP A 134 1.32 -2.01 19.98
N GLY A 135 1.40 -2.64 18.81
CA GLY A 135 0.95 -4.02 18.58
C GLY A 135 -0.58 -4.16 18.48
N LEU A 136 -1.31 -3.05 18.40
CA LEU A 136 -2.75 -3.01 18.24
C LEU A 136 -3.10 -2.42 16.88
N ILE A 137 -4.17 -2.91 16.28
CA ILE A 137 -4.69 -2.44 15.00
C ILE A 137 -6.16 -2.16 15.21
N THR A 138 -6.49 -0.88 15.17
CA THR A 138 -7.87 -0.40 15.24
C THR A 138 -8.55 -0.45 13.86
N PRO A 139 -9.89 -0.43 13.79
CA PRO A 139 -10.60 -0.30 12.52
C PRO A 139 -10.23 0.96 11.74
N ALA A 140 -9.90 2.05 12.43
CA ALA A 140 -9.53 3.32 11.81
C ALA A 140 -8.17 3.24 11.13
N GLU A 141 -7.19 2.60 11.77
CA GLU A 141 -5.87 2.38 11.20
C GLU A 141 -5.93 1.43 10.01
N LYS A 142 -6.65 0.32 10.12
CA LYS A 142 -6.87 -0.60 8.99
C LYS A 142 -7.46 0.13 7.77
N ALA A 143 -8.46 0.98 7.97
CA ALA A 143 -9.07 1.75 6.89
C ALA A 143 -8.10 2.74 6.23
N GLU A 144 -7.23 3.40 7.01
CA GLU A 144 -6.22 4.29 6.44
C GLU A 144 -5.14 3.52 5.67
N LEU A 145 -4.73 2.34 6.16
CA LEU A 145 -3.81 1.45 5.45
C LEU A 145 -4.40 0.95 4.12
N GLU A 146 -5.67 0.55 4.11
CA GLU A 146 -6.39 0.15 2.88
C GLU A 146 -6.39 1.28 1.85
N LYS A 147 -6.69 2.51 2.28
CA LYS A 147 -6.70 3.68 1.41
C LYS A 147 -5.32 4.01 0.84
N LEU A 148 -4.27 4.00 1.67
CA LEU A 148 -2.90 4.27 1.23
C LEU A 148 -2.39 3.18 0.28
N GLN A 149 -2.75 1.92 0.52
CA GLN A 149 -2.43 0.82 -0.38
C GLN A 149 -3.13 0.98 -1.74
N GLU A 150 -4.39 1.39 -1.76
CA GLU A 150 -5.12 1.68 -3.01
C GLU A 150 -4.48 2.84 -3.77
N GLU A 151 -4.10 3.92 -3.08
CA GLU A 151 -3.41 5.06 -3.68
C GLU A 151 -2.04 4.67 -4.27
N ALA A 152 -1.24 3.90 -3.53
CA ALA A 152 0.05 3.40 -3.99
C ALA A 152 -0.10 2.51 -5.24
N GLN A 153 -1.10 1.62 -5.26
CA GLN A 153 -1.39 0.79 -6.42
C GLN A 153 -1.82 1.63 -7.62
N ALA A 154 -2.73 2.60 -7.44
CA ALA A 154 -3.20 3.46 -8.52
C ALA A 154 -2.05 4.29 -9.13
N LYS A 155 -1.15 4.82 -8.29
CA LYS A 155 0.04 5.54 -8.75
C LYS A 155 1.03 4.64 -9.49
N LYS A 156 1.25 3.42 -9.00
CA LYS A 156 2.07 2.42 -9.68
C LYS A 156 1.50 2.07 -11.06
N ASP A 157 0.18 1.91 -11.17
CA ASP A 157 -0.49 1.61 -12.44
C ASP A 157 -0.35 2.78 -13.43
N GLU A 158 -0.59 4.03 -12.98
CA GLU A 158 -0.38 5.23 -13.81
C GLU A 158 1.06 5.33 -14.33
N ALA A 159 2.04 5.11 -13.44
CA ALA A 159 3.45 5.12 -13.82
C ALA A 159 3.80 3.98 -14.79
N THR A 160 3.23 2.79 -14.58
CA THR A 160 3.40 1.64 -15.46
C THR A 160 2.86 1.93 -16.87
N ASP A 161 1.70 2.57 -16.97
CA ASP A 161 1.13 2.97 -18.26
C ASP A 161 2.03 3.96 -19.00
N LYS A 162 2.53 5.01 -18.32
CA LYS A 162 3.45 6.00 -18.91
C LYS A 162 4.77 5.37 -19.34
N VAL A 163 5.37 4.51 -18.52
CA VAL A 163 6.59 3.77 -18.89
C VAL A 163 6.35 2.87 -20.09
N ASN A 164 5.18 2.22 -20.19
CA ASN A 164 4.85 1.36 -21.32
C ASN A 164 4.59 2.13 -22.62
N THR A 165 4.21 3.41 -22.55
CA THR A 165 4.10 4.27 -23.74
C THR A 165 5.45 4.65 -24.34
N LEU A 166 6.55 4.59 -23.56
CA LEU A 166 7.88 4.88 -24.07
C LEU A 166 8.38 3.79 -25.03
N PRO A 167 9.17 4.17 -26.06
CA PRO A 167 9.98 3.23 -26.82
C PRO A 167 10.82 2.33 -25.91
N GLU A 168 11.01 1.08 -26.29
CA GLU A 168 11.63 0.06 -25.43
C GLU A 168 13.04 0.45 -24.96
N ASP A 169 13.82 1.06 -25.84
CA ASP A 169 15.17 1.57 -25.59
C ASP A 169 15.21 2.82 -24.70
N GLN A 170 14.09 3.52 -24.54
CA GLN A 170 13.96 4.74 -23.73
C GLN A 170 13.42 4.50 -22.32
N ARG A 171 12.99 3.27 -22.01
CA ARG A 171 12.44 2.91 -20.68
C ARG A 171 13.49 2.88 -19.57
N GLY A 172 14.76 2.61 -19.92
CA GLY A 172 15.84 2.47 -18.94
C GLY A 172 15.49 1.50 -17.80
N ASP A 173 15.75 1.92 -16.56
CA ASP A 173 15.53 1.11 -15.35
C ASP A 173 14.11 1.26 -14.75
N LEU A 174 13.27 2.14 -15.30
CA LEU A 174 11.94 2.45 -14.74
C LEU A 174 11.06 1.21 -14.50
N PRO A 175 10.99 0.20 -15.40
CA PRO A 175 10.23 -1.02 -15.13
C PRO A 175 10.72 -1.76 -13.87
N ALA A 176 12.04 -1.87 -13.70
CA ALA A 176 12.64 -2.56 -12.55
C ALA A 176 12.46 -1.78 -11.24
N GLU A 177 12.31 -0.45 -11.31
CA GLU A 177 11.96 0.36 -10.15
C GLU A 177 10.49 0.16 -9.74
N LEU A 178 9.58 0.12 -10.71
CA LEU A 178 8.16 -0.17 -10.47
C LEU A 178 7.95 -1.58 -9.89
N ASP A 179 8.72 -2.56 -10.35
CA ASP A 179 8.67 -3.94 -9.82
C ASP A 179 9.01 -4.02 -8.32
N LYS A 180 9.82 -3.09 -7.80
CA LYS A 180 10.17 -3.03 -6.36
C LYS A 180 9.06 -2.42 -5.49
N LEU A 181 8.06 -1.77 -6.10
CA LEU A 181 6.93 -1.19 -5.38
C LEU A 181 5.92 -2.29 -5.08
N THR A 182 6.06 -2.92 -3.92
CA THR A 182 5.25 -4.10 -3.54
C THR A 182 4.00 -3.73 -2.73
N GLY A 183 3.87 -2.49 -2.29
CA GLY A 183 2.86 -2.08 -1.32
C GLY A 183 3.10 -2.68 0.07
N ILE A 184 2.01 -2.81 0.82
CA ILE A 184 1.95 -3.32 2.18
C ILE A 184 1.00 -4.52 2.32
N GLU A 185 1.24 -5.34 3.34
CA GLU A 185 0.27 -6.32 3.84
C GLU A 185 -0.48 -5.70 5.02
N ILE A 186 -1.81 -5.68 4.93
CA ILE A 186 -2.67 -5.00 5.90
C ILE A 186 -3.02 -6.00 7.01
N PRO A 187 -2.67 -5.71 8.28
CA PRO A 187 -2.97 -6.59 9.40
C PRO A 187 -4.47 -6.66 9.70
N GLU A 188 -4.88 -7.73 10.36
CA GLU A 188 -6.24 -7.86 10.91
C GLU A 188 -6.42 -6.92 12.10
N VAL A 189 -7.67 -6.49 12.34
CA VAL A 189 -8.03 -5.72 13.53
C VAL A 189 -7.97 -6.63 14.75
N ASN A 190 -7.29 -6.16 15.79
CA ASN A 190 -7.21 -6.84 17.09
C ASN A 190 -7.55 -5.91 18.27
N ASP A 191 -7.89 -4.65 18.03
CA ASP A 191 -8.47 -3.72 19.02
C ASP A 191 -9.72 -3.08 18.39
N ALA A 192 -10.81 -3.83 18.35
CA ALA A 192 -12.00 -3.48 17.57
C ALA A 192 -12.77 -2.29 18.15
N ASP A 193 -12.74 -2.12 19.48
CA ASP A 193 -13.41 -1.03 20.18
C ASP A 193 -12.48 0.17 20.46
N SER A 194 -11.20 0.06 20.09
CA SER A 194 -10.17 1.10 20.23
C SER A 194 -9.95 1.50 21.69
N ASN A 195 -9.99 0.52 22.59
CA ASN A 195 -9.83 0.72 24.02
C ASN A 195 -8.36 0.60 24.48
N GLY A 196 -7.44 0.23 23.57
CA GLY A 196 -6.02 0.05 23.88
C GLY A 196 -5.68 -1.30 24.52
N VAL A 197 -6.58 -2.27 24.42
CA VAL A 197 -6.43 -3.66 24.86
C VAL A 197 -6.78 -4.55 23.68
N ALA A 198 -6.02 -5.63 23.49
CA ALA A 198 -6.34 -6.58 22.43
C ALA A 198 -7.65 -7.32 22.73
N ASP A 199 -8.46 -7.55 21.70
CA ASP A 199 -9.76 -8.22 21.79
C ASP A 199 -9.67 -9.60 22.48
N ASP A 200 -8.56 -10.32 22.30
CA ASP A 200 -8.33 -11.61 22.95
C ASP A 200 -8.06 -11.49 24.45
N VAL A 201 -7.41 -10.41 24.88
CA VAL A 201 -7.20 -10.07 26.29
C VAL A 201 -8.50 -9.61 26.94
N ASP A 202 -9.32 -8.82 26.24
CA ASP A 202 -10.66 -8.45 26.72
C ASP A 202 -11.55 -9.69 26.93
N ALA A 203 -11.55 -10.63 25.98
CA ALA A 203 -12.27 -11.89 26.11
C ALA A 203 -11.76 -12.73 27.31
N GLN A 204 -10.44 -12.81 27.50
CA GLN A 204 -9.87 -13.50 28.67
C GLN A 204 -10.30 -12.84 29.98
N ARG A 205 -10.37 -11.51 30.01
CA ARG A 205 -10.79 -10.77 31.20
C ARG A 205 -12.26 -11.03 31.52
N GLU A 206 -13.15 -11.00 30.53
CA GLU A 206 -14.56 -11.34 30.71
C GLU A 206 -14.71 -12.76 31.29
N GLU A 207 -13.94 -13.72 30.77
CA GLU A 207 -13.93 -15.09 31.29
C GLU A 207 -13.45 -15.20 32.74
N ALA A 208 -12.44 -14.41 33.13
CA ALA A 208 -11.93 -14.36 34.49
C ALA A 208 -12.96 -13.72 35.44
N GLU A 209 -13.58 -12.60 35.05
CA GLU A 209 -14.64 -11.93 35.80
C GLU A 209 -15.80 -12.88 36.05
N LYS A 210 -16.24 -13.63 35.03
CA LYS A 210 -17.27 -14.65 35.16
C LYS A 210 -16.88 -15.76 36.13
N ALA A 211 -15.66 -16.26 36.06
CA ALA A 211 -15.19 -17.33 36.97
C ALA A 211 -15.12 -16.85 38.43
N VAL A 212 -14.70 -15.60 38.66
CA VAL A 212 -14.71 -14.99 40.00
C VAL A 212 -16.14 -14.87 40.54
N GLU A 213 -17.11 -14.48 39.70
CA GLU A 213 -18.52 -14.42 40.10
C GLU A 213 -19.10 -15.80 40.44
N GLU A 214 -18.77 -16.84 39.66
CA GLU A 214 -19.15 -18.22 40.00
C GLU A 214 -18.52 -18.69 41.32
N ALA A 215 -17.26 -18.32 41.59
CA ALA A 215 -16.60 -18.62 42.85
C ALA A 215 -17.24 -17.89 44.04
N LYS A 216 -17.63 -16.62 43.87
CA LYS A 216 -18.39 -15.85 44.89
C LYS A 216 -19.71 -16.54 45.21
N GLN A 217 -20.45 -16.98 44.19
CA GLN A 217 -21.73 -17.64 44.37
C GLN A 217 -21.59 -18.99 45.10
N ALA A 218 -20.59 -19.80 44.75
CA ALA A 218 -20.32 -21.06 45.42
C ALA A 218 -19.87 -20.86 46.89
N ASP A 219 -19.00 -19.88 47.15
CA ASP A 219 -18.59 -19.51 48.51
C ASP A 219 -19.77 -19.04 49.37
N GLN A 220 -20.67 -18.22 48.80
CA GLN A 220 -21.89 -17.80 49.48
C GLN A 220 -22.86 -18.96 49.71
N ALA A 221 -23.05 -19.85 48.73
CA ALA A 221 -23.91 -21.01 48.87
C ALA A 221 -23.41 -21.96 49.97
N ALA A 222 -22.10 -22.17 50.08
CA ALA A 222 -21.50 -22.94 51.17
C ALA A 222 -21.75 -22.28 52.53
N LYS A 223 -21.60 -20.94 52.62
CA LYS A 223 -21.91 -20.18 53.85
C LYS A 223 -23.39 -20.28 54.23
N ASP A 224 -24.30 -20.18 53.27
CA ASP A 224 -25.74 -20.32 53.51
C ASP A 224 -26.11 -21.74 53.94
N ALA A 225 -25.48 -22.77 53.34
CA ALA A 225 -25.64 -24.16 53.74
C ALA A 225 -25.15 -24.39 55.18
N LEU A 226 -24.01 -23.79 55.58
CA LEU A 226 -23.51 -23.84 56.95
C LEU A 226 -24.51 -23.22 57.93
N VAL A 227 -24.99 -22.01 57.64
CA VAL A 227 -25.99 -21.34 58.48
C VAL A 227 -27.25 -22.19 58.65
N LYS A 228 -27.70 -22.87 57.59
CA LYS A 228 -28.87 -23.75 57.63
C LYS A 228 -28.61 -25.02 58.44
N ALA A 229 -27.45 -25.65 58.28
CA ALA A 229 -27.09 -26.84 59.06
C ALA A 229 -26.94 -26.50 60.55
N GLU A 230 -26.51 -25.29 60.91
CA GLU A 230 -26.38 -24.87 62.31
C GLU A 230 -27.70 -24.35 62.94
N GLU A 231 -28.82 -24.33 62.21
CA GLU A 231 -30.05 -23.64 62.63
C GLU A 231 -30.70 -24.26 63.88
N ASP A 232 -30.67 -25.59 64.03
CA ASP A 232 -31.22 -26.31 65.19
C ASP A 232 -30.16 -26.67 66.26
N GLY A 233 -28.89 -26.35 65.99
CA GLY A 233 -27.75 -26.65 66.85
C GLY A 233 -27.28 -28.11 66.78
N LEU A 234 -27.81 -28.90 65.86
CA LEU A 234 -27.41 -30.27 65.58
C LEU A 234 -26.74 -30.35 64.21
N ILE A 235 -25.79 -31.26 64.06
CA ILE A 235 -25.09 -31.55 62.81
C ILE A 235 -25.16 -33.05 62.64
N THR A 236 -25.97 -33.47 61.67
CA THR A 236 -26.08 -34.87 61.27
C THR A 236 -24.95 -35.27 60.30
N PRO A 237 -24.69 -36.57 60.11
CA PRO A 237 -23.76 -37.04 59.08
C PRO A 237 -24.14 -36.60 57.66
N ALA A 238 -25.43 -36.43 57.38
CA ALA A 238 -25.93 -36.01 56.07
C ALA A 238 -25.60 -34.53 55.81
N GLU A 239 -25.86 -33.65 56.77
CA GLU A 239 -25.53 -32.22 56.67
C GLU A 239 -24.03 -32.00 56.55
N LYS A 240 -23.22 -32.72 57.33
CA LYS A 240 -21.76 -32.67 57.19
C LYS A 240 -21.31 -33.04 55.77
N ALA A 241 -21.89 -34.08 55.16
CA ALA A 241 -21.54 -34.47 53.79
C ALA A 241 -21.98 -33.41 52.75
N GLU A 242 -23.11 -32.74 52.95
CA GLU A 242 -23.56 -31.62 52.12
C GLU A 242 -22.60 -30.42 52.25
N LEU A 243 -22.16 -30.08 53.46
CA LEU A 243 -21.17 -29.02 53.71
C LEU A 243 -19.81 -29.34 53.09
N GLU A 244 -19.34 -30.59 53.21
CA GLU A 244 -18.11 -31.05 52.55
C GLU A 244 -18.19 -30.89 51.03
N THR A 245 -19.35 -31.22 50.45
CA THR A 245 -19.59 -31.06 49.01
C THR A 245 -19.58 -29.59 48.60
N ALA A 246 -20.31 -28.72 49.33
CA ALA A 246 -20.38 -27.30 49.04
C ALA A 246 -19.02 -26.59 49.23
N ALA A 247 -18.26 -26.95 50.27
CA ALA A 247 -16.93 -26.43 50.51
C ALA A 247 -15.95 -26.83 49.40
N GLN A 248 -16.02 -28.08 48.93
CA GLN A 248 -15.21 -28.56 47.81
C GLN A 248 -15.55 -27.81 46.51
N GLU A 249 -16.84 -27.63 46.20
CA GLU A 249 -17.27 -26.89 45.01
C GLU A 249 -16.79 -25.43 45.06
N ALA A 250 -16.91 -24.76 46.20
CA ALA A 250 -16.39 -23.40 46.39
C ALA A 250 -14.87 -23.33 46.18
N ALA A 251 -14.11 -24.30 46.72
CA ALA A 251 -12.66 -24.37 46.55
C ALA A 251 -12.25 -24.61 45.08
N ASP A 252 -12.94 -25.51 44.37
CA ASP A 252 -12.68 -25.82 42.97
C ASP A 252 -12.97 -24.62 42.05
N LYS A 253 -14.09 -23.94 42.29
CA LYS A 253 -14.46 -22.71 41.57
C LYS A 253 -13.46 -21.59 41.84
N LYS A 254 -13.05 -21.39 43.10
CA LYS A 254 -12.00 -20.43 43.45
C LYS A 254 -10.68 -20.75 42.76
N SER A 255 -10.28 -22.02 42.70
CA SER A 255 -9.06 -22.46 42.00
C SER A 255 -9.13 -22.13 40.51
N THR A 256 -10.24 -22.48 39.86
CA THR A 256 -10.48 -22.18 38.44
C THR A 256 -10.41 -20.68 38.16
N ALA A 257 -11.05 -19.87 39.00
CA ALA A 257 -11.03 -18.41 38.88
C ALA A 257 -9.62 -17.84 39.10
N THR A 258 -8.87 -18.38 40.06
CA THR A 258 -7.47 -18.00 40.33
C THR A 258 -6.57 -18.28 39.14
N GLU A 259 -6.74 -19.44 38.48
CA GLU A 259 -5.98 -19.78 37.27
C GLU A 259 -6.26 -18.78 36.14
N LYS A 260 -7.53 -18.44 35.88
CA LYS A 260 -7.91 -17.47 34.85
C LYS A 260 -7.39 -16.06 35.14
N VAL A 261 -7.56 -15.58 36.37
CA VAL A 261 -7.05 -14.26 36.78
C VAL A 261 -5.53 -14.19 36.68
N ASN A 262 -4.82 -15.27 37.02
CA ASN A 262 -3.36 -15.31 36.91
C ASN A 262 -2.86 -15.35 35.46
N ALA A 263 -3.67 -15.82 34.51
CA ALA A 263 -3.33 -15.84 33.09
C ALA A 263 -3.42 -14.44 32.44
N LEU A 264 -4.14 -13.50 33.04
CA LEU A 264 -4.26 -12.14 32.52
C LEU A 264 -2.93 -11.36 32.63
N PRO A 265 -2.68 -10.42 31.71
CA PRO A 265 -1.66 -9.39 31.88
C PRO A 265 -1.85 -8.64 33.21
N GLU A 266 -0.75 -8.21 33.83
CA GLU A 266 -0.77 -7.65 35.19
C GLU A 266 -1.62 -6.38 35.30
N ASP A 267 -1.59 -5.53 34.27
CA ASP A 267 -2.39 -4.31 34.14
C ASP A 267 -3.87 -4.58 33.88
N GLN A 268 -4.24 -5.80 33.51
CA GLN A 268 -5.61 -6.22 33.19
C GLN A 268 -6.30 -6.99 34.33
N LYS A 269 -5.57 -7.35 35.39
CA LYS A 269 -6.13 -8.08 36.54
C LYS A 269 -7.10 -7.26 37.40
N GLY A 270 -6.92 -5.93 37.44
CA GLY A 270 -7.74 -5.03 38.25
C GLY A 270 -7.87 -5.48 39.72
N ASP A 271 -9.09 -5.48 40.24
CA ASP A 271 -9.40 -5.86 41.62
C ASP A 271 -9.69 -7.37 41.81
N LEU A 272 -9.68 -8.17 40.74
CA LEU A 272 -10.05 -9.59 40.78
C LEU A 272 -9.23 -10.42 41.79
N PRO A 273 -7.90 -10.22 41.94
CA PRO A 273 -7.14 -10.91 42.97
C PRO A 273 -7.65 -10.62 44.39
N ALA A 274 -7.97 -9.36 44.68
CA ALA A 274 -8.49 -8.95 45.99
C ALA A 274 -9.91 -9.48 46.25
N GLU A 275 -10.70 -9.70 45.20
CA GLU A 275 -12.00 -10.36 45.34
C GLU A 275 -11.86 -11.85 45.65
N LEU A 276 -10.92 -12.54 44.99
CA LEU A 276 -10.61 -13.94 45.27
C LEU A 276 -10.08 -14.14 46.71
N ASP A 277 -9.26 -13.21 47.21
CA ASP A 277 -8.75 -13.26 48.58
C ASP A 277 -9.86 -13.22 49.64
N LYS A 278 -11.01 -12.61 49.35
CA LYS A 278 -12.17 -12.55 50.26
C LYS A 278 -12.96 -13.86 50.33
N LEU A 279 -12.75 -14.78 49.38
CA LEU A 279 -13.44 -16.08 49.33
C LEU A 279 -12.76 -17.05 50.29
N THR A 280 -13.19 -17.06 51.54
CA THR A 280 -12.55 -17.84 52.62
C THR A 280 -13.07 -19.26 52.75
N GLY A 281 -14.15 -19.62 52.06
CA GLY A 281 -14.87 -20.88 52.26
C GLY A 281 -15.60 -20.92 53.61
N ILE A 282 -15.88 -22.14 54.06
CA ILE A 282 -16.50 -22.46 55.36
C ILE A 282 -15.61 -23.40 56.17
N GLU A 283 -15.75 -23.35 57.49
CA GLU A 283 -15.23 -24.37 58.41
C GLU A 283 -16.34 -25.38 58.68
N ILE A 284 -16.06 -26.67 58.53
CA ILE A 284 -17.08 -27.73 58.62
C ILE A 284 -17.18 -28.20 60.08
N PRO A 285 -18.35 -28.08 60.73
CA PRO A 285 -18.53 -28.50 62.11
C PRO A 285 -18.45 -30.03 62.26
N GLU A 286 -18.13 -30.49 63.48
CA GLU A 286 -18.18 -31.91 63.82
C GLU A 286 -19.63 -32.39 63.95
N VAL A 287 -19.87 -33.67 63.63
CA VAL A 287 -21.17 -34.32 63.85
C VAL A 287 -21.44 -34.40 65.35
N ASN A 288 -22.61 -33.94 65.78
CA ASN A 288 -23.06 -34.03 67.16
C ASN A 288 -24.46 -34.69 67.31
N ASP A 289 -25.08 -35.14 66.22
CA ASP A 289 -26.27 -36.00 66.21
C ASP A 289 -26.01 -37.17 65.23
N ALA A 290 -25.24 -38.16 65.69
CA ALA A 290 -24.71 -39.20 64.82
C ALA A 290 -25.76 -40.21 64.36
N ASP A 291 -26.80 -40.44 65.16
CA ASP A 291 -27.91 -41.34 64.81
C ASP A 291 -29.13 -40.62 64.23
N SER A 292 -29.05 -39.28 64.09
CA SER A 292 -30.07 -38.43 63.48
C SER A 292 -31.41 -38.56 64.18
N ASN A 293 -31.38 -38.54 65.52
CA ASN A 293 -32.53 -38.73 66.37
C ASN A 293 -33.06 -37.43 66.99
N ASP A 294 -32.58 -36.28 66.53
CA ASP A 294 -32.90 -34.93 67.02
C ASP A 294 -32.43 -34.68 68.47
N VAL A 295 -31.44 -35.45 68.95
CA VAL A 295 -30.82 -35.30 70.27
C VAL A 295 -29.31 -35.31 70.12
N ALA A 296 -28.64 -34.34 70.75
CA ALA A 296 -27.19 -34.31 70.71
C ALA A 296 -26.57 -35.57 71.38
N ASP A 297 -25.51 -36.10 70.77
CA ASP A 297 -24.80 -37.31 71.20
C ASP A 297 -24.33 -37.21 72.67
N ASP A 298 -23.98 -36.01 73.15
CA ASP A 298 -23.57 -35.79 74.53
C ASP A 298 -24.75 -35.93 75.52
N VAL A 299 -25.95 -35.52 75.11
CA VAL A 299 -27.20 -35.71 75.85
C VAL A 299 -27.61 -37.18 75.84
N ASP A 300 -27.48 -37.86 74.70
CA ASP A 300 -27.75 -39.30 74.62
C ASP A 300 -26.77 -40.12 75.47
N ALA A 301 -25.49 -39.76 75.47
CA ALA A 301 -24.50 -40.39 76.34
C ALA A 301 -24.85 -40.19 77.83
N GLN A 302 -25.25 -38.97 78.22
CA GLN A 302 -25.72 -38.69 79.58
C GLN A 302 -26.97 -39.49 79.95
N ARG A 303 -27.93 -39.65 79.02
CA ARG A 303 -29.14 -40.47 79.24
C ARG A 303 -28.76 -41.93 79.45
N ALA A 304 -27.93 -42.49 78.58
CA ALA A 304 -27.47 -43.88 78.68
C ALA A 304 -26.70 -44.16 79.98
N ASP A 305 -25.88 -43.20 80.44
CA ASP A 305 -25.16 -43.32 81.72
C ASP A 305 -26.09 -43.20 82.93
N ALA A 306 -27.09 -42.31 82.87
CA ALA A 306 -28.11 -42.20 83.91
C ALA A 306 -28.96 -43.48 84.02
N GLU A 307 -29.33 -44.10 82.89
CA GLU A 307 -30.05 -45.37 82.85
C GLU A 307 -29.25 -46.51 83.47
N LYS A 308 -27.94 -46.62 83.17
CA LYS A 308 -27.05 -47.60 83.80
C LYS A 308 -26.88 -47.40 85.30
N ALA A 309 -27.02 -46.17 85.80
CA ALA A 309 -26.83 -45.87 87.23
C ALA A 309 -28.03 -46.27 88.10
N VAL A 310 -29.20 -46.55 87.50
CA VAL A 310 -30.43 -46.96 88.20
C VAL A 310 -30.79 -48.44 88.00
N GLU A 311 -29.98 -49.19 87.24
CA GLU A 311 -30.06 -50.64 87.04
C GLU A 311 -29.21 -51.41 88.07
#